data_AF-A0A412IDF4-F1
#
_entry.id   AF-A0A412IDF4-F1
#
_cell.length_a   1.000
_cell.length_b   1.000
_cell.length_c   1.000
_cell.angle_alpha   90.00
_cell.angle_beta   90.00
_cell.angle_gamma   90.00
#
_symmetry.space_group_name_H-M   'P 1'
#
loop_
_entity.id
_entity.type
_entity.pdbx_description
1 polymer ?
#
loop_
_entity_poly.entity_id
_entity_poly.type
_entity_poly.pdbx_seq_one_letter_code
_entity_poly.pdbx_strand_id
1 'polypeptide(L)' 'MNTTPEGAPSKRILAIKEDYDKVLEGNLIALEIGFSKIMKKCTRFRAWIEKLIEQCKES' A
#
# COMPACT_ATOMS: atom_id res chain seq x y z
N MET A 1 0.40 14.24 8.44
CA MET A 1 1.58 13.43 8.01
C MET A 1 1.54 12.98 6.54
N ASN A 2 0.43 13.12 5.81
CA ASN A 2 0.38 13.02 4.34
C ASN A 2 -0.40 14.21 3.76
N THR A 3 -0.28 15.37 4.39
CA THR A 3 -1.14 16.55 4.16
C THR A 3 -0.53 17.56 3.18
N THR A 4 0.72 17.35 2.78
CA THR A 4 1.42 18.16 1.78
C THR A 4 2.10 17.24 0.75
N PRO A 5 2.36 17.72 -0.48
CA PRO A 5 3.06 16.94 -1.50
C PRO A 5 4.43 16.42 -1.04
N GLU A 6 5.15 17.19 -0.22
CA GLU A 6 6.48 16.87 0.30
C GLU A 6 6.42 15.88 1.47
N GLY A 7 5.30 15.83 2.19
CA GLY A 7 5.08 14.92 3.31
C GLY A 7 4.71 13.50 2.88
N ALA A 8 4.49 13.26 1.59
CA ALA A 8 4.10 11.96 1.07
C ALA A 8 5.14 10.88 1.46
N PRO A 9 4.71 9.63 1.74
CA PRO A 9 5.62 8.58 2.19
C PRO A 9 6.77 8.32 1.21
N SER A 10 6.49 8.34 -0.10
CA SER A 10 7.52 8.17 -1.13
C SER A 10 8.56 9.29 -1.13
N LYS A 11 8.17 10.53 -0.83
CA LYS A 11 9.10 11.68 -0.73
C LYS A 11 9.97 11.58 0.52
N ARG A 12 9.41 11.09 1.63
CA ARG A 12 10.19 10.79 2.84
C ARG A 12 11.21 9.67 2.63
N ILE A 13 10.88 8.65 1.86
CA ILE A 13 11.81 7.56 1.54
C ILE A 13 12.91 8.06 0.60
N LEU A 14 12.57 8.83 -0.44
CA LEU A 14 13.55 9.43 -1.36
C LEU A 14 14.59 10.31 -0.65
N ALA A 15 14.21 10.98 0.44
CA ALA A 15 15.15 11.76 1.26
C ALA A 15 16.17 10.90 2.04
N ILE A 16 15.94 9.58 2.15
CA ILE A 16 16.81 8.62 2.85
C ILE A 16 17.54 7.70 1.85
N LYS A 17 16.86 7.33 0.76
CA LYS A 17 17.35 6.47 -0.33
C LYS A 17 17.07 7.15 -1.66
N GLU A 18 18.08 7.80 -2.24
CA GLU A 18 17.92 8.64 -3.44
C GLU A 18 17.46 7.86 -4.68
N ASP A 19 17.88 6.59 -4.78
CA ASP A 19 17.54 5.67 -5.87
C ASP A 19 16.24 4.87 -5.58
N TYR A 20 15.38 5.34 -4.66
CA TYR A 20 14.12 4.67 -4.34
C TYR A 20 13.16 4.64 -5.54
N ASP A 21 12.89 3.44 -6.06
CA ASP A 21 11.85 3.24 -7.06
C ASP A 21 10.55 2.77 -6.39
N LYS A 22 9.59 3.69 -6.29
CA LYS A 22 8.31 3.42 -5.63
C LYS A 22 7.51 2.28 -6.27
N VAL A 23 7.68 2.03 -7.56
CA VAL A 23 6.92 1.01 -8.30
C VAL A 23 7.56 -0.35 -8.08
N LEU A 24 8.87 -0.46 -8.34
CA LEU A 24 9.61 -1.70 -8.17
C LEU A 24 9.65 -2.13 -6.69
N GLU A 25 10.14 -1.26 -5.82
CA GLU A 25 10.32 -1.59 -4.41
C GLU A 25 8.97 -1.72 -3.70
N GLY A 26 7.97 -0.93 -4.08
CA GLY A 26 6.60 -1.08 -3.56
C GLY A 26 6.02 -2.46 -3.83
N ASN A 27 6.22 -3.00 -5.03
CA ASN A 27 5.79 -4.34 -5.39
C ASN A 27 6.58 -5.42 -4.62
N LEU A 28 7.91 -5.29 -4.53
CA LEU A 28 8.75 -6.25 -3.79
C LEU A 28 8.37 -6.30 -2.31
N ILE A 29 8.15 -5.14 -1.67
CA ILE A 29 7.71 -5.06 -0.28
C ILE A 29 6.34 -5.71 -0.09
N ALA A 30 5.38 -5.46 -1.01
CA ALA A 30 4.05 -6.07 -0.92
C ALA A 30 4.11 -7.60 -1.06
N LEU A 31 4.97 -8.11 -1.95
CA LEU A 31 5.21 -9.54 -2.13
C LEU A 31 5.84 -10.16 -0.87
N GLU A 32 6.86 -9.51 -0.29
CA GLU A 32 7.56 -9.97 0.91
C GLU A 32 6.65 -10.00 2.15
N ILE A 33 5.83 -8.95 2.35
CA ILE A 33 4.88 -8.91 3.47
C ILE A 33 3.79 -9.97 3.28
N GLY A 34 3.29 -10.09 2.05
CA GLY A 34 2.22 -11.00 1.68
C GLY A 34 0.82 -10.47 2.02
N PHE A 35 -0.14 -10.84 1.17
CA PHE A 35 -1.50 -10.32 1.21
C PHE A 35 -2.21 -10.55 2.57
N SER A 36 -2.05 -11.73 3.17
CA SER A 36 -2.68 -12.06 4.47
C SER A 36 -2.24 -11.11 5.59
N LYS A 37 -0.94 -10.80 5.67
CA LYS A 37 -0.43 -9.86 6.69
C LYS A 37 -0.93 -8.44 6.42
N ILE A 38 -0.98 -8.01 5.16
CA ILE A 38 -1.53 -6.71 4.75
C ILE A 38 -3.00 -6.61 5.18
N MET A 39 -3.83 -7.61 4.88
CA MET A 39 -5.24 -7.67 5.29
C MET A 39 -5.41 -7.63 6.81
N LYS A 40 -4.53 -8.29 7.57
CA LYS A 40 -4.58 -8.30 9.04
C LYS A 40 -4.22 -6.95 9.66
N LYS A 41 -3.23 -6.25 9.12
CA LYS A 41 -2.70 -5.00 9.71
C LYS A 41 -3.40 -3.75 9.19
N CYS A 42 -3.84 -3.75 7.93
CA CYS A 42 -4.45 -2.60 7.27
C CYS A 42 -5.98 -2.76 7.24
N THR A 43 -6.64 -2.44 8.35
CA THR A 43 -8.09 -2.66 8.52
C THR A 43 -8.95 -1.96 7.46
N ARG A 44 -8.57 -0.74 7.06
CA ARG A 44 -9.24 0.02 5.99
C ARG A 44 -9.07 -0.62 4.61
N PHE A 45 -7.88 -1.14 4.32
CA PHE A 45 -7.61 -1.85 3.07
C PHE A 45 -8.43 -3.14 2.99
N ARG A 46 -8.45 -3.92 4.07
CA ARG A 46 -9.29 -5.11 4.17
C ARG A 46 -10.76 -4.81 3.93
N ALA A 47 -11.32 -3.81 4.60
CA ALA A 47 -12.73 -3.45 4.43
C ALA A 47 -13.06 -3.07 2.96
N TRP A 48 -12.13 -2.39 2.28
CA TRP A 48 -12.28 -2.09 0.86
C TRP A 48 -12.23 -3.33 -0.02
N ILE A 49 -11.28 -4.24 0.21
CA ILE A 49 -11.20 -5.52 -0.52
C ILE A 49 -12.45 -6.37 -0.31
N GLU A 50 -12.94 -6.48 0.93
CA GLU A 50 -14.16 -7.23 1.26
C GLU A 50 -15.37 -6.66 0.51
N LYS A 51 -15.48 -5.33 0.44
CA LYS A 51 -16.52 -4.66 -0.37
C LYS A 51 -16.39 -5.01 -1.85
N LEU A 52 -15.18 -5.00 -2.43
CA LEU A 52 -14.96 -5.36 -3.83
C LEU A 52 -15.35 -6.81 -4.11
N ILE A 53 -14.95 -7.75 -3.23
CA ILE A 53 -15.29 -9.17 -3.34
C ILE A 53 -16.80 -9.35 -3.33
N GLU A 54 -17.52 -8.64 -2.45
CA GLU A 54 -18.97 -8.74 -2.39
C GLU A 54 -19.63 -8.27 -3.68
N GLN A 55 -19.20 -7.12 -4.22
CA GLN A 55 -19.74 -6.61 -5.49
C GLN A 55 -19.46 -7.54 -6.68
N CYS A 56 -18.33 -8.26 -6.68
CA CYS A 56 -18.03 -9.23 -7.72
C CYS A 56 -18.88 -10.52 -7.63
N LYS A 57 -19.46 -10.84 -6.47
CA LYS A 57 -20.37 -11.99 -6.32
C LYS A 57 -21.80 -11.70 -6.78
N GLU A 58 -22.19 -10.43 -6.76
CA GLU A 58 -23.50 -9.96 -7.21
C GLU A 58 -23.58 -9.80 -8.75
N SER A 59 -22.47 -10.05 -9.46
CA SER A 59 -22.34 -9.93 -10.93
C SER A 59 -22.44 -11.27 -11.66
#